data_AF-A0A7Y1A071-F1
#
_entry.id   AF-A0A7Y1A071-F1
#
_cell.length_a   1.000
_cell.length_b   1.000
_cell.length_c   1.000
_cell.angle_alpha   90.00
_cell.angle_beta   90.00
_cell.angle_gamma   90.00
#
_symmetry.space_group_name_H-M   'P 1'
#
loop_
_entity.id
_entity.type
_entity.pdbx_description
1 polymer ?
#
loop_
_entity_poly.entity_id
_entity_poly.type
_entity_poly.pdbx_seq_one_letter_code
_entity_poly.pdbx_strand_id
1 'polypeptide(L)' 'QPTEELPDFGKSTPLGRAGQPTELAPAFVFLASAESSYVVGSTISVTGGMPTP' A
#
# COMPACT_ATOMS: atom_id res chain seq x y z
N GLN A 1 11.19 -1.97 -12.34
CA GLN A 1 10.56 -0.96 -13.22
C GLN A 1 11.61 -0.55 -14.24
N PRO A 2 11.33 -0.64 -15.55
CA PRO A 2 12.20 -0.08 -16.58
C PRO A 2 12.47 1.40 -16.31
N THR A 3 13.69 1.87 -16.57
CA THR A 3 14.11 3.23 -16.20
C THR A 3 13.27 4.29 -16.91
N GLU A 4 12.81 4.00 -18.12
CA GLU A 4 11.98 4.86 -18.95
C GLU A 4 10.58 5.09 -18.37
N GLU A 5 10.07 4.15 -17.55
CA GLU A 5 8.72 4.22 -16.97
C GLU A 5 8.69 4.88 -15.58
N LEU A 6 9.85 4.99 -14.91
CA LEU A 6 9.97 5.58 -13.57
C LEU A 6 9.34 6.98 -13.43
N PRO A 7 9.45 7.89 -14.42
CA PRO A 7 8.86 9.22 -14.29
C PRO A 7 7.34 9.21 -14.14
N ASP A 8 6.65 8.18 -14.65
CA ASP A 8 5.18 8.07 -14.63
C ASP A 8 4.67 7.08 -13.58
N PHE A 9 5.58 6.37 -12.92
CA PHE A 9 5.24 5.37 -11.92
C PHE A 9 4.38 5.94 -10.79
N GLY A 10 3.20 5.34 -10.59
CA GLY A 10 2.26 5.70 -9.52
C GLY A 10 1.38 6.93 -9.78
N LYS A 11 1.56 7.65 -10.89
CA LYS A 11 0.72 8.82 -11.24
C LYS A 11 -0.75 8.48 -11.48
N SER A 12 -1.05 7.23 -11.83
CA SER A 12 -2.41 6.74 -12.07
C SER A 12 -3.21 6.46 -10.80
N THR A 13 -2.56 6.46 -9.63
CA THR A 13 -3.27 6.33 -8.36
C THR A 13 -4.06 7.61 -8.07
N PRO A 14 -5.19 7.55 -7.34
CA PRO A 14 -5.90 8.77 -6.92
C PRO A 14 -5.06 9.76 -6.10
N LEU A 15 -4.04 9.29 -5.37
CA LEU A 15 -3.06 10.16 -4.71
C LEU A 15 -2.02 10.78 -5.67
N GLY A 16 -2.01 10.38 -6.95
CA GLY A 16 -1.19 10.96 -8.00
C GLY A 16 0.31 10.66 -7.87
N ARG A 17 0.70 9.70 -7.02
CA ARG A 17 2.10 9.35 -6.76
C ARG A 17 2.28 7.90 -6.33
N ALA A 18 3.50 7.41 -6.47
CA ALA A 18 3.89 6.15 -5.85
C ALA A 18 3.85 6.25 -4.31
N GLY A 19 3.39 5.18 -3.67
CA GLY A 19 3.51 5.00 -2.23
C GLY A 19 4.97 4.82 -1.83
N GLN A 20 5.36 5.41 -0.70
CA GLN A 20 6.67 5.26 -0.12
C GLN A 20 6.71 4.06 0.82
N PRO A 21 7.85 3.36 0.97
CA PRO A 21 7.97 2.21 1.88
C PRO A 21 7.51 2.52 3.32
N THR A 22 7.78 3.73 3.79
CA THR A 22 7.37 4.20 5.12
C THR A 22 5.86 4.27 5.31
N GLU A 23 5.09 4.40 4.23
CA GLU A 23 3.62 4.42 4.27
C GLU A 23 3.03 3.00 4.33
N LEU A 24 3.75 1.99 3.84
CA LEU A 24 3.34 0.58 3.87
C LEU A 24 3.77 -0.10 5.18
N ALA A 25 4.94 0.24 5.71
CA ALA A 25 5.50 -0.38 6.90
C ALA A 25 4.52 -0.48 8.10
N PRO A 26 3.73 0.57 8.45
CA PRO A 26 2.78 0.50 9.56
C PRO A 26 1.70 -0.57 9.39
N ALA A 27 1.26 -0.85 8.15
CA ALA A 27 0.25 -1.88 7.90
C ALA A 27 0.80 -3.29 8.18
N PHE A 28 2.06 -3.55 7.82
CA PHE A 28 2.73 -4.79 8.18
C PHE A 28 2.95 -4.91 9.68
N VAL A 29 3.38 -3.82 10.34
CA VAL A 29 3.56 -3.80 11.79
C VAL A 29 2.24 -4.06 12.51
N PHE A 30 1.14 -3.44 12.06
CA PHE A 30 -0.19 -3.69 12.59
C PHE A 30 -0.56 -5.17 12.52
N LEU A 31 -0.47 -5.79 11.32
CA LEU A 31 -0.81 -7.20 11.11
C LEU A 31 0.09 -8.17 11.89
N ALA A 32 1.32 -7.77 12.22
CA ALA A 32 2.24 -8.55 13.03
C ALA A 32 2.07 -8.31 14.55
N SER A 33 1.28 -7.31 14.95
CA SER A 33 1.15 -6.89 16.34
C SER A 33 -0.01 -7.60 17.06
N ALA A 34 -0.02 -7.50 18.40
CA ALA A 34 -1.14 -7.98 19.19
C ALA A 34 -2.45 -7.20 18.94
N GLU A 35 -2.35 -5.97 18.42
CA GLU A 35 -3.50 -5.12 18.10
C GLU A 35 -4.40 -5.74 17.02
N SER A 36 -3.84 -6.59 16.15
CA SER A 36 -4.59 -7.30 15.11
C SER A 36 -5.00 -8.73 15.53
N SER A 37 -4.97 -9.06 16.82
CA SER A 37 -5.24 -10.41 17.34
C SER A 37 -6.59 -11.03 16.92
N TYR A 38 -7.57 -10.21 16.54
CA TYR A 38 -8.89 -10.65 16.07
C TYR A 38 -9.17 -10.30 14.59
N VAL A 39 -8.14 -9.86 13.86
CA VAL A 39 -8.21 -9.49 12.44
C VAL A 39 -7.63 -10.65 11.63
N VAL A 40 -8.48 -11.59 11.24
CA VAL A 40 -8.10 -12.83 10.54
C VAL A 40 -8.89 -12.97 9.23
N GLY A 41 -8.22 -13.43 8.17
CA GLY A 41 -8.85 -13.65 6.86
C GLY A 41 -9.20 -12.37 6.08
N SER A 42 -8.77 -11.20 6.58
CA SER A 42 -9.01 -9.90 5.96
C SER A 42 -7.81 -9.43 5.14
N THR A 43 -8.09 -8.69 4.06
CA THR A 43 -7.08 -7.96 3.27
C THR A 43 -7.10 -6.48 3.65
N ILE A 44 -5.93 -5.90 3.93
CA ILE A 44 -5.78 -4.46 4.17
C ILE A 44 -5.23 -3.80 2.91
N SER A 45 -6.01 -2.92 2.30
CA SER A 45 -5.65 -2.23 1.05
C SER A 45 -4.87 -0.94 1.32
N VAL A 46 -3.57 -0.92 1.00
CA VAL A 46 -2.70 0.26 1.04
C VAL A 46 -2.33 0.67 -0.39
N THR A 47 -3.28 1.22 -1.13
CA THR A 47 -3.20 1.33 -2.60
C THR A 47 -3.18 2.76 -3.14
N GLY A 48 -3.07 3.76 -2.27
CA GLY A 48 -3.15 5.17 -2.67
C GLY A 48 -4.49 5.56 -3.32
N GLY A 49 -5.57 4.86 -2.93
CA GLY A 49 -6.93 5.09 -3.42
C GLY A 49 -7.36 4.20 -4.58
N MET A 50 -6.47 3.35 -5.12
CA MET A 50 -6.86 2.41 -6.17
C MET A 50 -7.87 1.39 -5.63
N PRO A 51 -9.00 1.15 -6.31
CA PRO A 51 -9.96 0.12 -5.91
C PRO A 51 -9.31 -1.26 -5.87
N THR A 52 -9.61 -2.04 -4.83
CA THR A 52 -9.29 -3.47 -4.77
C THR A 52 -10.55 -4.30 -5.07
N PRO A 53 -10.42 -5.44 -5.78
CA PRO A 53 -11.53 -6.35 -6.03
C PRO A 53 -12.09 -6.99 -4.75
#